data_AF-A0A4Z1H5Q5-F1
#
_entry.id   AF-A0A4Z1H5Q5-F1
#
_cell.length_a   1.000
_cell.length_b   1.000
_cell.length_c   1.000
_cell.angle_alpha   90.00
_cell.angle_beta   90.00
_cell.angle_gamma   90.00
#
_symmetry.space_group_name_H-M   'P 1'
#
loop_
_entity.id
_entity.type
_entity.pdbx_description
1 polymer ?
#
loop_
_entity_poly.entity_id
_entity_poly.type
_entity_poly.pdbx_seq_one_letter_code
_entity_poly.pdbx_strand_id
1 'polypeptide(L)'
;MEFTHRSWARMLTPSNEIIHDGNDEIFRLLAEHYTGSLTLSRLELIQVALKALKSRQFTEFQRGDIAYALMTLLTKRPRMDPSDTDEQALARLSLANDSDQIVERMACMDGIRMTGKPAWFNLEDDLGANLWDIQPLCQVAGVCHDGSLILDGAHAISIRWKDIPRIYSLRRRSWKKLGADWALAFGPILFITGCVLVAQGGSVGGLGAFFLVLGLIILLSAPFAVRILYGGKVWGATPWLVGFEGTLPLDQIETLTFGNSIGRLQYIPSSGPYCTGKADERIGGEPHFNVADLPHGHRLFTLIDTGTMTVTVFSAERPPSVALLAGKEGGMLRTILCSYERSNNGLRKECVLRMETPMWDASDAMGWVKLT
;
A
#
# COMPACT_ATOMS: atom_id res chain seq x y z
N MET A 1 -56.93 7.99 14.17
CA MET A 1 -56.35 8.22 12.82
C MET A 1 -55.39 9.41 12.95
N GLU A 2 -54.31 9.22 13.72
CA GLU A 2 -53.26 10.23 13.92
C GLU A 2 -52.01 9.76 13.18
N PHE A 3 -51.75 10.44 12.07
CA PHE A 3 -50.48 10.69 11.40
C PHE A 3 -49.34 9.69 11.66
N THR A 4 -49.35 8.63 10.85
CA THR A 4 -48.20 7.84 10.38
C THR A 4 -47.22 8.70 9.56
N HIS A 5 -46.59 9.70 10.17
CA HIS A 5 -45.62 10.59 9.49
C HIS A 5 -44.22 10.60 10.12
N ARG A 6 -43.90 9.66 11.01
CA ARG A 6 -42.57 9.55 11.65
C ARG A 6 -41.96 8.14 11.62
N SER A 7 -42.41 7.29 10.69
CA SER A 7 -41.96 5.89 10.58
C SER A 7 -40.66 5.69 9.79
N TRP A 8 -40.11 6.73 9.17
CA TRP A 8 -38.91 6.60 8.34
C TRP A 8 -37.60 6.45 9.13
N ALA A 9 -37.65 6.57 10.46
CA ALA A 9 -36.47 6.61 11.32
C ALA A 9 -36.37 5.48 12.38
N ARG A 10 -37.24 4.46 12.40
CA ARG A 10 -37.39 3.59 13.60
C ARG A 10 -37.39 2.10 13.30
N MET A 11 -36.61 1.35 14.07
CA MET A 11 -36.71 -0.10 14.18
C MET A 11 -37.80 -0.41 15.22
N LEU A 12 -38.84 -1.14 14.83
CA LEU A 12 -39.95 -1.52 15.71
C LEU A 12 -39.70 -2.93 16.26
N THR A 13 -39.84 -3.12 17.57
CA THR A 13 -39.89 -4.48 18.15
C THR A 13 -41.19 -5.19 17.78
N PRO A 14 -41.28 -6.52 17.99
CA PRO A 14 -42.56 -7.25 17.92
C PRO A 14 -43.62 -6.72 18.89
N SER A 15 -43.19 -6.03 19.96
CA SER A 15 -44.04 -5.33 20.94
C SER A 15 -44.36 -3.88 20.56
N ASN A 16 -43.97 -3.41 19.37
CA ASN A 16 -44.20 -2.06 18.86
C ASN A 16 -43.51 -0.93 19.67
N GLU A 17 -42.45 -1.26 20.41
CA GLU A 17 -41.60 -0.30 21.11
C GLU A 17 -40.57 0.30 20.15
N ILE A 18 -40.29 1.59 20.35
CA ILE A 18 -39.39 2.37 19.50
C ILE A 18 -37.95 2.15 19.97
N ILE A 19 -37.13 1.48 19.15
CA ILE A 19 -35.68 1.42 19.36
C ILE A 19 -35.04 2.56 18.59
N HIS A 20 -34.31 3.43 19.30
CA HIS A 20 -33.42 4.41 18.69
C HIS A 20 -32.21 3.68 18.12
N ASP A 21 -32.01 3.76 16.80
CA ASP A 21 -30.94 3.07 16.07
C ASP A 21 -29.60 3.83 16.10
N GLY A 22 -29.55 5.00 16.74
CA GLY A 22 -28.38 5.87 16.82
C GLY A 22 -28.01 6.56 15.49
N ASN A 23 -28.78 6.34 14.42
CA ASN A 23 -28.52 6.91 13.09
C ASN A 23 -29.28 8.23 12.84
N ASP A 24 -29.92 8.79 13.87
CA ASP A 24 -30.71 10.02 13.80
C ASP A 24 -29.95 11.19 13.13
N GLU A 25 -28.62 11.24 13.30
CA GLU A 25 -27.77 12.26 12.69
C GLU A 25 -27.68 12.13 11.17
N ILE A 26 -27.53 10.92 10.62
CA ILE A 26 -27.42 10.68 9.17
C ILE A 26 -28.70 11.12 8.46
N PHE A 27 -29.84 10.78 9.05
CA PHE A 27 -31.15 11.14 8.54
C PHE A 27 -31.44 12.64 8.68
N ARG A 28 -30.98 13.27 9.76
CA ARG A 28 -31.02 14.72 9.93
C ARG A 28 -30.22 15.42 8.84
N LEU A 29 -28.99 14.97 8.55
CA LEU A 29 -28.15 15.55 7.50
C LEU A 29 -28.81 15.47 6.12
N LEU A 30 -29.43 14.33 5.77
CA LEU A 30 -30.19 14.20 4.52
C LEU A 30 -31.42 15.12 4.49
N ALA A 31 -32.20 15.17 5.58
CA ALA A 31 -33.36 16.03 5.65
C ALA A 31 -32.98 17.50 5.51
N GLU A 32 -31.99 17.96 6.27
CA GLU A 32 -31.44 19.33 6.19
C GLU A 32 -30.90 19.65 4.80
N HIS A 33 -30.34 18.67 4.09
CA HIS A 33 -29.90 18.82 2.71
C HIS A 33 -31.06 19.13 1.75
N TYR A 34 -32.10 18.29 1.77
CA TYR A 34 -33.24 18.47 0.87
C TYR A 34 -34.18 19.62 1.29
N THR A 35 -34.20 20.01 2.56
CA THR A 35 -34.92 21.22 3.01
C THR A 35 -34.17 22.51 2.71
N GLY A 36 -32.90 22.43 2.26
CA GLY A 36 -32.05 23.58 1.96
C GLY A 36 -31.45 24.26 3.18
N SER A 37 -31.48 23.61 4.35
CA SER A 37 -30.89 24.12 5.60
C SER A 37 -29.37 23.90 5.66
N LEU A 38 -28.88 22.86 4.99
CA LEU A 38 -27.46 22.53 4.85
C LEU A 38 -27.18 22.09 3.41
N THR A 39 -26.00 22.37 2.86
CA THR A 39 -25.62 21.90 1.53
C THR A 39 -24.46 20.92 1.66
N LEU A 40 -24.76 19.62 1.58
CA LEU A 40 -23.73 18.58 1.49
C LEU A 40 -23.03 18.69 0.13
N SER A 41 -21.72 18.47 0.12
CA SER A 41 -21.03 18.18 -1.14
C SER A 41 -21.61 16.91 -1.75
N ARG A 42 -21.42 16.75 -3.05
CA ARG A 42 -21.98 15.61 -3.77
C ARG A 42 -21.48 14.27 -3.22
N LEU A 43 -20.20 14.21 -2.87
CA LEU A 43 -19.58 12.99 -2.36
C LEU A 43 -20.00 12.70 -0.90
N GLU A 44 -20.16 13.73 -0.07
CA GLU A 44 -20.78 13.58 1.25
C GLU A 44 -22.24 13.12 1.13
N LEU A 45 -23.02 13.69 0.22
CA LEU A 45 -24.40 13.27 -0.03
C LEU A 45 -24.48 11.79 -0.40
N ILE A 46 -23.58 11.32 -1.28
CA ILE A 46 -23.52 9.90 -1.68
C ILE A 46 -23.23 9.02 -0.46
N GLN A 47 -22.23 9.37 0.36
CA GLN A 47 -21.86 8.58 1.52
C GLN A 47 -22.97 8.55 2.58
N VAL A 48 -23.52 9.72 2.92
CA VAL A 48 -24.62 9.84 3.90
C VAL A 48 -25.87 9.11 3.39
N ALA A 49 -26.23 9.26 2.12
CA ALA A 49 -27.36 8.58 1.51
C ALA A 49 -27.18 7.05 1.50
N LEU A 50 -26.00 6.56 1.10
CA LEU A 50 -25.74 5.13 1.08
C LEU A 50 -25.72 4.53 2.49
N LYS A 51 -25.16 5.24 3.48
CA LYS A 51 -25.17 4.83 4.89
C LYS A 51 -26.61 4.80 5.44
N ALA A 52 -27.42 5.81 5.13
CA ALA A 52 -28.84 5.85 5.48
C ALA A 52 -29.61 4.66 4.89
N LEU A 53 -29.47 4.41 3.58
CA LEU A 53 -30.15 3.30 2.90
C LEU A 53 -29.73 1.94 3.46
N LYS A 54 -28.43 1.71 3.68
CA LYS A 54 -27.91 0.46 4.26
C LYS A 54 -28.32 0.23 5.71
N SER A 55 -28.58 1.29 6.47
CA SER A 55 -29.01 1.16 7.88
C SER A 55 -30.46 0.69 8.05
N ARG A 56 -31.26 0.68 6.98
CA ARG A 56 -32.68 0.37 7.03
C ARG A 56 -32.94 -1.08 6.65
N GLN A 57 -33.92 -1.69 7.31
CA GLN A 57 -34.52 -2.93 6.84
C GLN A 57 -35.54 -2.58 5.78
N PHE A 58 -35.41 -3.19 4.61
CA PHE A 58 -36.36 -3.06 3.51
C PHE A 58 -36.59 -4.44 2.88
N THR A 59 -37.70 -4.58 2.17
CA THR A 59 -37.98 -5.77 1.37
C THR A 59 -37.33 -5.59 0.01
N GLU A 60 -36.33 -6.41 -0.29
CA GLU A 60 -35.67 -6.44 -1.60
C GLU A 60 -36.68 -6.83 -2.68
N PHE A 61 -36.90 -5.94 -3.65
CA PHE A 61 -37.58 -6.23 -4.90
C PHE A 61 -36.57 -6.73 -5.96
N GLN A 62 -35.39 -6.12 -5.99
CA GLN A 62 -34.23 -6.55 -6.78
C GLN A 62 -32.94 -6.47 -5.96
N ARG A 63 -31.92 -7.23 -6.38
CA ARG A 63 -30.60 -7.26 -5.72
C ARG A 63 -29.83 -5.94 -5.83
N GLY A 64 -30.28 -5.00 -6.66
CA GLY A 64 -29.66 -3.69 -6.91
C GLY A 64 -30.41 -2.50 -6.29
N ASP A 65 -31.44 -2.75 -5.48
CA ASP A 65 -32.39 -1.72 -5.04
C ASP A 65 -31.73 -0.57 -4.27
N ILE A 66 -30.67 -0.84 -3.50
CA ILE A 66 -29.98 0.21 -2.74
C ILE A 66 -29.33 1.20 -3.72
N ALA A 67 -28.65 0.70 -4.74
CA ALA A 67 -28.04 1.53 -5.76
C ALA A 67 -29.09 2.32 -6.55
N TYR A 68 -30.24 1.70 -6.90
CA TYR A 68 -31.33 2.38 -7.59
C TYR A 68 -32.06 3.42 -6.72
N ALA A 69 -32.21 3.17 -5.42
CA ALA A 69 -32.72 4.15 -4.47
C ALA A 69 -31.77 5.35 -4.33
N LEU A 70 -30.46 5.09 -4.25
CA LEU A 70 -29.43 6.12 -4.23
C LEU A 70 -29.50 6.99 -5.50
N MET A 71 -29.73 6.40 -6.68
CA MET A 71 -29.89 7.15 -7.93
C MET A 71 -31.04 8.17 -7.86
N THR A 72 -32.15 7.79 -7.23
CA THR A 72 -33.31 8.67 -7.05
C THR A 72 -32.95 9.87 -6.18
N LEU A 73 -32.21 9.64 -5.09
CA LEU A 73 -31.70 10.71 -4.23
C LEU A 73 -30.74 11.64 -5.01
N LEU A 74 -29.85 11.08 -5.82
CA LEU A 74 -28.93 11.86 -6.64
C LEU A 74 -29.58 12.51 -7.87
N THR A 75 -30.91 12.39 -8.04
CA THR A 75 -31.67 12.89 -9.20
C THR A 75 -31.17 12.35 -10.55
N LYS A 76 -30.54 11.17 -10.55
CA LYS A 76 -30.06 10.47 -11.75
C LYS A 76 -30.99 9.31 -12.09
N ARG A 77 -31.16 9.02 -13.38
CA ARG A 77 -31.98 7.90 -13.86
C ARG A 77 -31.24 7.07 -14.92
N PRO A 78 -30.19 6.31 -14.54
CA PRO A 78 -29.63 5.32 -15.45
C PRO A 78 -30.62 4.16 -15.64
N ARG A 79 -30.41 3.35 -16.68
CA ARG A 79 -31.29 2.22 -16.99
C ARG A 79 -31.10 1.11 -15.95
N MET A 80 -32.21 0.69 -15.34
CA MET A 80 -32.28 -0.45 -14.43
C MET A 80 -32.06 -1.75 -15.21
N ASP A 81 -31.27 -2.64 -14.63
CA ASP A 81 -31.07 -4.00 -15.08
C ASP A 81 -31.43 -4.96 -13.94
N PRO A 82 -32.44 -5.82 -14.13
CA PRO A 82 -32.93 -6.71 -13.09
C PRO A 82 -31.93 -7.82 -12.74
N SER A 83 -30.87 -8.01 -13.53
CA SER A 83 -29.83 -9.00 -13.27
C SER A 83 -28.66 -8.46 -12.44
N ASP A 84 -28.58 -7.13 -12.26
CA ASP A 84 -27.47 -6.50 -11.53
C ASP A 84 -27.53 -6.82 -10.03
N THR A 85 -26.35 -7.11 -9.46
CA THR A 85 -26.15 -7.01 -8.02
C THR A 85 -26.04 -5.53 -7.58
N ASP A 86 -26.21 -5.24 -6.29
CA ASP A 86 -26.02 -3.90 -5.72
C ASP A 86 -24.71 -3.25 -6.16
N GLU A 87 -23.65 -4.03 -6.26
CA GLU A 87 -22.32 -3.54 -6.60
C GLU A 87 -22.20 -3.28 -8.10
N GLN A 88 -22.75 -4.15 -8.94
CA GLN A 88 -22.83 -3.89 -10.38
C GLN A 88 -23.70 -2.67 -10.68
N ALA A 89 -24.83 -2.52 -9.99
CA ALA A 89 -25.71 -1.37 -10.13
C ALA A 89 -25.03 -0.07 -9.66
N LEU A 90 -24.27 -0.10 -8.56
CA LEU A 90 -23.48 1.06 -8.11
C LEU A 90 -22.35 1.38 -9.08
N ALA A 91 -21.65 0.39 -9.62
CA ALA A 91 -20.57 0.65 -10.55
C ALA A 91 -21.08 1.13 -11.91
N ARG A 92 -22.23 0.63 -12.36
CA ARG A 92 -22.98 1.22 -13.48
C ARG A 92 -23.40 2.65 -13.18
N LEU A 93 -23.79 2.98 -11.94
CA LEU A 93 -24.05 4.35 -11.52
C LEU A 93 -22.80 5.22 -11.66
N SER A 94 -21.65 4.77 -11.14
CA SER A 94 -20.40 5.53 -11.20
C SER A 94 -19.97 5.76 -12.66
N LEU A 95 -20.10 4.76 -13.52
CA LEU A 95 -19.78 4.87 -14.95
C LEU A 95 -20.73 5.79 -15.71
N ALA A 96 -22.03 5.77 -15.37
CA ALA A 96 -23.01 6.67 -15.98
C ALA A 96 -22.92 8.11 -15.42
N ASN A 97 -22.22 8.28 -14.30
CA ASN A 97 -22.18 9.50 -13.53
C ASN A 97 -20.74 9.97 -13.37
N ASP A 98 -20.29 10.72 -14.38
CA ASP A 98 -18.90 11.10 -14.67
C ASP A 98 -18.20 12.00 -13.61
N SER A 99 -18.73 12.12 -12.39
CA SER A 99 -18.45 13.30 -11.56
C SER A 99 -17.71 13.09 -10.24
N ASP A 100 -17.57 11.88 -9.71
CA ASP A 100 -17.03 11.75 -8.33
C ASP A 100 -16.13 10.53 -8.10
N GLN A 101 -15.91 9.71 -9.12
CA GLN A 101 -15.00 8.54 -9.09
C GLN A 101 -15.21 7.66 -7.85
N ILE A 102 -16.48 7.39 -7.53
CA ILE A 102 -16.90 6.75 -6.28
C ILE A 102 -16.34 5.34 -6.20
N VAL A 103 -16.42 4.59 -7.30
CA VAL A 103 -15.99 3.19 -7.33
C VAL A 103 -14.48 3.07 -7.33
N GLU A 104 -13.78 4.00 -7.97
CA GLU A 104 -12.32 4.11 -7.93
C GLU A 104 -11.84 4.34 -6.48
N ARG A 105 -12.50 5.25 -5.75
CA ARG A 105 -12.24 5.50 -4.32
C ARG A 105 -12.51 4.26 -3.48
N MET A 106 -13.63 3.61 -3.74
CA MET A 106 -14.03 2.37 -3.08
C MET A 106 -13.02 1.23 -3.29
N ALA A 107 -12.48 1.09 -4.50
CA ALA A 107 -11.44 0.13 -4.82
C ALA A 107 -10.16 0.37 -3.99
N CYS A 108 -9.82 1.64 -3.70
CA CYS A 108 -8.65 2.06 -2.94
C CYS A 108 -8.81 2.00 -1.40
N MET A 109 -9.97 1.61 -0.87
CA MET A 109 -10.18 1.45 0.57
C MET A 109 -9.74 0.08 1.02
N ASP A 110 -9.13 -0.04 2.19
CA ASP A 110 -8.92 -1.37 2.76
C ASP A 110 -10.28 -1.98 3.14
N GLY A 111 -10.48 -3.26 2.84
CA GLY A 111 -11.78 -3.88 3.01
C GLY A 111 -12.06 -4.18 4.48
N ILE A 112 -13.30 -3.97 4.95
CA ILE A 112 -13.74 -4.63 6.18
C ILE A 112 -13.63 -6.13 5.92
N ARG A 113 -12.82 -6.81 6.74
CA ARG A 113 -12.46 -8.24 6.67
C ARG A 113 -13.66 -9.18 6.89
N MET A 114 -14.77 -8.97 6.18
CA MET A 114 -16.02 -9.73 6.30
C MET A 114 -16.14 -10.74 5.16
N THR A 115 -16.26 -12.00 5.53
CA THR A 115 -16.49 -13.12 4.61
C THR A 115 -17.78 -12.90 3.80
N GLY A 116 -17.69 -12.91 2.47
CA GLY A 116 -18.86 -12.95 1.57
C GLY A 116 -19.36 -11.62 1.00
N LYS A 117 -18.68 -10.49 1.22
CA LYS A 117 -18.95 -9.21 0.53
C LYS A 117 -17.81 -8.85 -0.44
N PRO A 118 -18.08 -8.16 -1.55
CA PRO A 118 -17.03 -7.76 -2.49
C PRO A 118 -16.05 -6.79 -1.85
N ALA A 119 -14.77 -7.04 -2.07
CA ALA A 119 -13.65 -6.40 -1.35
C ALA A 119 -13.51 -4.89 -1.59
N TRP A 120 -14.27 -4.31 -2.52
CA TRP A 120 -14.23 -2.89 -2.85
C TRP A 120 -15.41 -2.09 -2.29
N PHE A 121 -16.55 -2.71 -1.92
CA PHE A 121 -17.77 -1.98 -1.58
C PHE A 121 -17.84 -1.56 -0.11
N ASN A 122 -16.97 -0.65 0.29
CA ASN A 122 -16.93 -0.06 1.64
C ASN A 122 -17.24 1.44 1.59
N LEU A 123 -17.44 2.07 2.75
CA LEU A 123 -17.57 3.53 2.88
C LEU A 123 -16.52 4.13 3.81
N GLU A 124 -15.99 3.29 4.70
CA GLU A 124 -14.96 3.57 5.70
C GLU A 124 -14.01 2.37 5.65
N ASP A 125 -12.73 2.58 5.95
CA ASP A 125 -11.71 1.52 5.90
C ASP A 125 -11.00 1.27 7.25
N ASP A 126 -10.32 0.12 7.34
CA ASP A 126 -9.53 -0.30 8.51
C ASP A 126 -8.34 0.65 8.79
N LEU A 127 -8.03 1.56 7.86
CA LEU A 127 -6.99 2.56 7.99
C LEU A 127 -7.54 3.89 8.56
N GLY A 128 -8.84 3.97 8.86
CA GLY A 128 -9.54 5.11 9.42
C GLY A 128 -9.90 6.21 8.42
N ALA A 129 -9.85 5.92 7.12
CA ALA A 129 -10.18 6.86 6.05
C ALA A 129 -11.65 6.73 5.61
N ASN A 130 -12.22 7.86 5.23
CA ASN A 130 -13.53 7.91 4.58
C ASN A 130 -13.36 7.99 3.06
N LEU A 131 -14.45 7.73 2.34
CA LEU A 131 -14.49 7.81 0.89
C LEU A 131 -14.00 9.18 0.33
N TRP A 132 -14.30 10.28 1.03
CA TRP A 132 -13.87 11.63 0.60
C TRP A 132 -12.37 11.86 0.74
N ASP A 133 -11.70 11.18 1.68
CA ASP A 133 -10.28 11.36 1.97
C ASP A 133 -9.37 10.78 0.85
N ILE A 134 -9.93 9.89 0.03
CA ILE A 134 -9.19 9.15 -1.00
C ILE A 134 -9.28 9.86 -2.34
N GLN A 135 -8.17 10.30 -2.90
CA GLN A 135 -8.10 10.77 -4.27
C GLN A 135 -7.68 9.61 -5.20
N PRO A 136 -8.54 9.11 -6.08
CA PRO A 136 -8.17 8.03 -6.99
C PRO A 136 -7.18 8.53 -8.07
N LEU A 137 -6.29 7.64 -8.48
CA LEU A 137 -5.31 7.83 -9.56
C LEU A 137 -5.61 6.96 -10.78
N CYS A 138 -6.44 5.93 -10.61
CA CYS A 138 -6.95 5.10 -11.69
C CYS A 138 -8.40 5.47 -12.05
N GLN A 139 -8.87 4.97 -13.18
CA GLN A 139 -10.26 5.08 -13.62
C GLN A 139 -10.90 3.70 -13.74
N VAL A 140 -12.17 3.56 -13.41
CA VAL A 140 -12.93 2.34 -13.72
C VAL A 140 -13.39 2.45 -15.16
N ALA A 141 -12.91 1.56 -16.03
CA ALA A 141 -13.30 1.48 -17.43
C ALA A 141 -14.56 0.62 -17.65
N GLY A 142 -14.86 -0.30 -16.73
CA GLY A 142 -15.99 -1.19 -16.87
C GLY A 142 -16.20 -2.12 -15.68
N VAL A 143 -17.31 -2.83 -15.70
CA VAL A 143 -17.71 -3.83 -14.69
C VAL A 143 -18.02 -5.13 -15.41
N CYS A 144 -17.46 -6.24 -14.91
CA CYS A 144 -17.70 -7.56 -15.45
C CYS A 144 -18.98 -8.18 -14.90
N HIS A 145 -19.52 -9.18 -15.61
CA HIS A 145 -20.70 -9.95 -15.18
C HIS A 145 -20.50 -10.70 -13.85
N ASP A 146 -19.25 -10.95 -13.46
CA ASP A 146 -18.88 -11.57 -12.17
C ASP A 146 -18.70 -10.55 -11.04
N GLY A 147 -18.92 -9.26 -11.29
CA GLY A 147 -18.77 -8.17 -10.30
C GLY A 147 -17.35 -7.60 -10.20
N SER A 148 -16.42 -8.10 -11.00
CA SER A 148 -15.05 -7.57 -11.08
C SER A 148 -15.03 -6.18 -11.73
N LEU A 149 -14.07 -5.35 -11.33
CA LEU A 149 -13.84 -4.03 -11.91
C LEU A 149 -12.71 -4.10 -12.94
N ILE A 150 -12.88 -3.41 -14.07
CA ILE A 150 -11.77 -3.13 -14.98
C ILE A 150 -11.23 -1.76 -14.63
N LEU A 151 -10.00 -1.73 -14.12
CA LEU A 151 -9.27 -0.51 -13.81
C LEU A 151 -8.35 -0.15 -14.97
N ASP A 152 -8.30 1.13 -15.31
CA ASP A 152 -7.41 1.72 -16.32
C ASP A 152 -6.53 2.80 -15.69
N GLY A 153 -5.34 2.98 -16.24
CA GLY A 153 -4.38 4.01 -15.82
C GLY A 153 -3.80 3.81 -14.42
N ALA A 154 -3.97 2.63 -13.82
CA ALA A 154 -3.30 2.29 -12.58
C ALA A 154 -1.80 2.04 -12.82
N HIS A 155 -0.97 2.43 -11.86
CA HIS A 155 0.44 2.06 -11.87
C HIS A 155 0.65 0.74 -11.13
N ALA A 156 1.62 -0.07 -11.53
CA ALA A 156 1.89 -1.36 -10.92
C ALA A 156 3.37 -1.59 -10.61
N ILE A 157 3.63 -2.33 -9.53
CA ILE A 157 4.94 -2.85 -9.18
C ILE A 157 4.80 -4.34 -8.85
N SER A 158 5.68 -5.18 -9.38
CA SER A 158 5.70 -6.61 -9.05
C SER A 158 6.33 -6.84 -7.67
N ILE A 159 5.73 -7.73 -6.87
CA ILE A 159 6.25 -8.10 -5.56
C ILE A 159 7.01 -9.42 -5.69
N ARG A 160 8.26 -9.43 -5.20
CA ARG A 160 9.16 -10.58 -5.26
C ARG A 160 9.13 -11.38 -3.96
N TRP A 161 8.86 -12.68 -4.05
CA TRP A 161 8.71 -13.57 -2.87
C TRP A 161 9.78 -14.64 -2.71
N LYS A 162 10.65 -14.82 -3.71
CA LYS A 162 11.59 -15.95 -3.76
C LYS A 162 12.94 -15.63 -3.11
N ASP A 163 13.49 -14.49 -3.47
CA ASP A 163 14.85 -14.08 -3.13
C ASP A 163 14.92 -12.56 -3.02
N ILE A 164 15.77 -12.09 -2.10
CA ILE A 164 16.12 -10.67 -2.04
C ILE A 164 17.14 -10.41 -3.15
N PRO A 165 16.81 -9.55 -4.14
CA PRO A 165 17.73 -9.28 -5.24
C PRO A 165 18.95 -8.52 -4.73
N ARG A 166 20.04 -8.55 -5.51
CA ARG A 166 21.20 -7.73 -5.18
C ARG A 166 20.86 -6.25 -5.37
N ILE A 167 20.72 -5.52 -4.27
CA ILE A 167 20.33 -4.12 -4.30
C ILE A 167 21.52 -3.23 -4.65
N TYR A 168 21.36 -2.44 -5.70
CA TYR A 168 22.32 -1.40 -6.05
C TYR A 168 21.97 -0.14 -5.27
N SER A 169 22.94 0.40 -4.54
CA SER A 169 22.76 1.64 -3.76
C SER A 169 23.56 2.77 -4.37
N LEU A 170 22.90 3.92 -4.52
CA LEU A 170 23.54 5.19 -4.81
C LEU A 170 24.29 5.65 -3.57
N ARG A 171 25.58 5.89 -3.75
CA ARG A 171 26.49 6.32 -2.68
C ARG A 171 27.22 7.56 -3.14
N ARG A 172 27.21 8.61 -2.31
CA ARG A 172 27.96 9.82 -2.59
C ARG A 172 29.47 9.55 -2.54
N ARG A 173 30.18 10.05 -3.56
CA ARG A 173 31.65 10.02 -3.59
C ARG A 173 32.18 11.00 -2.53
N SER A 174 33.00 10.50 -1.61
CA SER A 174 33.67 11.28 -0.57
C SER A 174 35.17 11.10 -0.69
N TRP A 175 35.97 12.08 -0.28
CA TRP A 175 37.43 11.98 -0.26
C TRP A 175 37.93 10.76 0.52
N LYS A 176 37.26 10.40 1.62
CA LYS A 176 37.57 9.18 2.38
C LYS A 176 37.31 7.90 1.57
N LYS A 177 36.20 7.88 0.82
CA LYS A 177 35.86 6.75 -0.06
C LYS A 177 36.79 6.67 -1.26
N LEU A 178 37.16 7.81 -1.85
CA LEU A 178 38.14 7.86 -2.92
C LEU A 178 39.50 7.33 -2.43
N GLY A 179 39.99 7.80 -1.28
CA GLY A 179 41.23 7.28 -0.70
C GLY A 179 41.18 5.77 -0.43
N ALA A 180 40.05 5.26 0.09
CA ALA A 180 39.86 3.83 0.32
C ALA A 180 39.81 3.02 -1.00
N ASP A 181 39.16 3.55 -2.04
CA ASP A 181 39.07 2.93 -3.37
C ASP A 181 40.46 2.83 -4.01
N TRP A 182 41.23 3.92 -3.96
CA TRP A 182 42.62 3.95 -4.42
C TRP A 182 43.51 3.00 -3.61
N ALA A 183 43.37 2.97 -2.29
CA ALA A 183 44.12 2.06 -1.43
C ALA A 183 43.87 0.59 -1.83
N LEU A 184 42.61 0.20 -2.07
CA LEU A 184 42.27 -1.17 -2.48
C LEU A 184 42.73 -1.49 -3.91
N ALA A 185 42.67 -0.54 -4.84
CA ALA A 185 43.10 -0.75 -6.22
C ALA A 185 44.63 -0.81 -6.36
N PHE A 186 45.36 0.09 -5.70
CA PHE A 186 46.81 0.22 -5.86
C PHE A 186 47.61 -0.60 -4.84
N GLY A 187 47.04 -0.98 -3.70
CA GLY A 187 47.71 -1.78 -2.68
C GLY A 187 48.32 -3.09 -3.21
N PRO A 188 47.53 -3.95 -3.89
CA PRO A 188 48.04 -5.18 -4.50
C PRO A 188 49.11 -4.93 -5.56
N ILE A 189 48.96 -3.87 -6.37
CA ILE A 189 49.92 -3.50 -7.42
C ILE A 189 51.27 -3.11 -6.81
N LEU A 190 51.26 -2.27 -5.77
CA LEU A 190 52.47 -1.86 -5.05
C LEU A 190 53.15 -3.05 -4.38
N PHE A 191 52.38 -3.96 -3.79
CA PHE A 191 52.92 -5.17 -3.17
C PHE A 191 53.62 -6.07 -4.20
N ILE A 192 52.96 -6.40 -5.31
CA ILE A 192 53.53 -7.23 -6.38
C ILE A 192 54.77 -6.57 -6.99
N THR A 193 54.69 -5.26 -7.28
CA THR A 193 55.83 -4.50 -7.84
C THR A 193 57.01 -4.50 -6.86
N GLY A 194 56.75 -4.33 -5.56
CA GLY A 194 57.75 -4.42 -4.51
C GLY A 194 58.43 -5.80 -4.47
N CYS A 195 57.66 -6.89 -4.53
CA CYS A 195 58.20 -8.26 -4.60
C CYS A 195 59.11 -8.47 -5.81
N VAL A 196 58.70 -8.02 -7.00
CA VAL A 196 59.49 -8.16 -8.24
C VAL A 196 60.81 -7.39 -8.14
N LEU A 197 60.77 -6.14 -7.66
CA LEU A 197 61.96 -5.29 -7.56
C LEU A 197 62.95 -5.79 -6.50
N VAL A 198 62.45 -6.33 -5.38
CA VAL A 198 63.31 -6.96 -4.36
C VAL A 198 63.95 -8.24 -4.92
N ALA A 199 63.21 -9.04 -5.69
CA ALA A 199 63.71 -10.29 -6.27
C ALA A 199 64.77 -10.07 -7.36
N GLN A 200 64.71 -8.97 -8.13
CA GLN A 200 65.71 -8.63 -9.14
C GLN A 200 67.07 -8.22 -8.55
N GLY A 201 67.09 -7.70 -7.31
CA GLY A 201 68.32 -7.28 -6.64
C GLY A 201 69.01 -6.06 -7.27
N GLY A 202 70.13 -5.64 -6.69
CA GLY A 202 70.93 -4.50 -7.18
C GLY A 202 70.50 -3.13 -6.65
N SER A 203 70.75 -2.06 -7.41
CA SER A 203 70.54 -0.66 -7.00
C SER A 203 69.06 -0.27 -6.78
N VAL A 204 68.13 -1.07 -7.26
CA VAL A 204 66.67 -0.85 -7.15
C VAL A 204 66.03 -1.57 -5.95
N GLY A 205 66.78 -2.42 -5.23
CA GLY A 205 66.25 -3.23 -4.14
C GLY A 205 65.70 -2.42 -2.97
N GLY A 206 66.31 -1.28 -2.65
CA GLY A 206 65.82 -0.37 -1.60
C GLY A 206 64.45 0.24 -1.93
N LEU A 207 64.22 0.59 -3.20
CA LEU A 207 62.93 1.10 -3.67
C LEU A 207 61.87 -0.03 -3.67
N GLY A 208 62.27 -1.24 -4.05
CA GLY A 208 61.42 -2.43 -3.96
C GLY A 208 60.97 -2.72 -2.53
N ALA A 209 61.89 -2.66 -1.55
CA ALA A 209 61.58 -2.87 -0.14
C ALA A 209 60.59 -1.82 0.40
N PHE A 210 60.74 -0.56 0.00
CA PHE A 210 59.79 0.51 0.34
C PHE A 210 58.38 0.22 -0.19
N PHE A 211 58.25 -0.13 -1.48
CA PHE A 211 56.94 -0.45 -2.06
C PHE A 211 56.31 -1.71 -1.47
N LEU A 212 57.13 -2.71 -1.11
CA LEU A 212 56.66 -3.94 -0.45
C LEU A 212 56.06 -3.62 0.92
N VAL A 213 56.75 -2.85 1.76
CA VAL A 213 56.26 -2.46 3.10
C VAL A 213 55.01 -1.59 2.98
N LEU A 214 55.01 -0.61 2.08
CA LEU A 214 53.85 0.25 1.85
C LEU A 214 52.63 -0.55 1.35
N GLY A 215 52.84 -1.44 0.37
CA GLY A 215 51.81 -2.34 -0.15
C GLY A 215 51.24 -3.26 0.93
N LEU A 216 52.11 -3.80 1.79
CA LEU A 216 51.70 -4.65 2.91
C LEU A 216 50.83 -3.87 3.92
N ILE A 217 51.22 -2.65 4.30
CA ILE A 217 50.42 -1.80 5.21
C ILE A 217 49.05 -1.52 4.59
N ILE A 218 49.00 -1.19 3.30
CA ILE A 218 47.74 -0.92 2.59
C ILE A 218 46.86 -2.17 2.56
N LEU A 219 47.41 -3.35 2.26
CA LEU A 219 46.69 -4.62 2.27
C LEU A 219 46.15 -4.97 3.66
N LEU A 220 46.93 -4.75 4.72
CA LEU A 220 46.48 -4.94 6.10
C LEU A 220 45.36 -3.96 6.48
N SER A 221 45.34 -2.76 5.89
CA SER A 221 44.28 -1.77 6.07
C SER A 221 43.02 -2.04 5.24
N ALA A 222 43.05 -3.03 4.31
CA ALA A 222 41.95 -3.32 3.39
C ALA A 222 40.59 -3.57 4.08
N PRO A 223 40.49 -4.29 5.22
CA PRO A 223 39.20 -4.48 5.90
C PRO A 223 38.56 -3.15 6.35
N PHE A 224 39.38 -2.18 6.78
CA PHE A 224 38.90 -0.85 7.14
C PHE A 224 38.49 -0.04 5.91
N ALA A 225 39.26 -0.11 4.82
CA ALA A 225 38.92 0.53 3.55
C ALA A 225 37.59 0.01 2.99
N VAL A 226 37.34 -1.30 3.06
CA VAL A 226 36.06 -1.92 2.69
C VAL A 226 34.92 -1.38 3.56
N ARG A 227 35.09 -1.28 4.89
CA ARG A 227 34.07 -0.67 5.76
C ARG A 227 33.79 0.80 5.40
N ILE A 228 34.80 1.57 5.01
CA ILE A 228 34.62 2.97 4.58
C ILE A 228 33.86 3.05 3.24
N LEU A 229 34.17 2.17 2.29
CA LEU A 229 33.51 2.15 0.98
C LEU A 229 32.05 1.71 1.10
N TYR A 230 31.82 0.60 1.82
CA TYR A 230 30.53 -0.06 1.95
C TYR A 230 29.67 0.42 3.11
N GLY A 231 30.23 1.22 4.02
CA GLY A 231 29.50 1.86 5.11
C GLY A 231 28.91 3.22 4.75
N GLY A 232 28.17 3.76 5.72
CA GLY A 232 27.55 5.09 5.68
C GLY A 232 26.14 5.11 5.08
N LYS A 233 25.58 6.32 5.01
CA LYS A 233 24.21 6.57 4.54
C LYS A 233 24.06 6.21 3.05
N VAL A 234 23.01 5.45 2.75
CA VAL A 234 22.55 5.18 1.38
C VAL A 234 21.71 6.37 0.92
N TRP A 235 21.98 6.89 -0.27
CA TRP A 235 21.27 8.07 -0.81
C TRP A 235 20.08 7.69 -1.70
N GLY A 236 20.08 6.46 -2.18
CA GLY A 236 18.99 5.86 -2.94
C GLY A 236 19.35 4.42 -3.24
N ALA A 237 18.36 3.61 -3.56
CA ALA A 237 18.59 2.25 -4.02
C ALA A 237 17.62 1.90 -5.14
N THR A 238 17.94 0.82 -5.86
CA THR A 238 17.01 0.25 -6.83
C THR A 238 15.69 -0.07 -6.14
N PRO A 239 14.56 0.42 -6.64
CA PRO A 239 13.25 0.22 -6.02
C PRO A 239 12.76 -1.20 -6.30
N TRP A 240 12.78 -2.05 -5.27
CA TRP A 240 12.22 -3.39 -5.30
C TRP A 240 11.21 -3.51 -4.17
N LEU A 241 10.10 -4.17 -4.49
CA LEU A 241 9.18 -4.70 -3.49
C LEU A 241 9.48 -6.17 -3.26
N VAL A 242 9.89 -6.49 -2.03
CA VAL A 242 10.24 -7.85 -1.62
C VAL A 242 9.36 -8.26 -0.46
N GLY A 243 8.64 -9.36 -0.62
CA GLY A 243 7.74 -9.92 0.38
C GLY A 243 8.30 -11.20 0.99
N PHE A 244 8.04 -11.44 2.27
CA PHE A 244 8.17 -12.76 2.89
C PHE A 244 7.04 -13.01 3.90
N GLU A 245 6.77 -14.28 4.18
CA GLU A 245 5.74 -14.70 5.14
C GLU A 245 6.29 -14.64 6.58
N GLY A 246 5.49 -14.08 7.48
CA GLY A 246 5.87 -13.79 8.87
C GLY A 246 6.49 -12.40 9.04
N THR A 247 7.08 -12.18 10.21
CA THR A 247 7.79 -10.95 10.57
C THR A 247 9.19 -11.27 11.05
N LEU A 248 10.10 -10.32 10.84
CA LEU A 248 11.47 -10.39 11.32
C LEU A 248 11.86 -9.03 11.91
N PRO A 249 12.73 -9.02 12.94
CA PRO A 249 13.34 -7.79 13.42
C PRO A 249 14.07 -7.03 12.30
N LEU A 250 14.03 -5.69 12.34
CA LEU A 250 14.61 -4.84 11.28
C LEU A 250 16.10 -5.09 11.07
N ASP A 251 16.85 -5.38 12.12
CA ASP A 251 18.28 -5.67 12.04
C ASP A 251 18.58 -6.94 11.23
N GLN A 252 17.75 -7.97 11.39
CA GLN A 252 17.82 -9.19 10.61
C GLN A 252 17.40 -8.93 9.16
N ILE A 253 16.30 -8.21 8.94
CA ILE A 253 15.86 -7.83 7.59
C ILE A 253 16.96 -7.06 6.88
N GLU A 254 17.54 -6.05 7.52
CA GLU A 254 18.59 -5.22 6.92
C GLU A 254 19.85 -6.04 6.64
N THR A 255 20.22 -6.95 7.54
CA THR A 255 21.38 -7.83 7.34
C THR A 255 21.16 -8.80 6.18
N LEU A 256 19.97 -9.39 6.04
CA LEU A 256 19.63 -10.25 4.91
C LEU A 256 19.57 -9.47 3.59
N THR A 257 19.17 -8.20 3.65
CA THR A 257 18.94 -7.36 2.47
C THR A 257 20.22 -6.70 1.95
N PHE A 258 21.06 -6.17 2.85
CA PHE A 258 22.26 -5.40 2.52
C PHE A 258 23.58 -6.06 2.95
N GLY A 259 23.52 -7.18 3.68
CA GLY A 259 24.69 -7.85 4.27
C GLY A 259 25.18 -7.23 5.58
N ASN A 260 24.56 -6.15 6.06
CA ASN A 260 24.83 -5.53 7.35
C ASN A 260 23.64 -4.71 7.85
N SER A 261 23.54 -4.58 9.18
CA SER A 261 22.57 -3.69 9.84
C SER A 261 23.27 -2.42 10.32
N ILE A 262 22.89 -1.27 9.76
CA ILE A 262 23.34 0.05 10.24
C ILE A 262 22.15 1.00 10.53
N GLY A 263 20.93 0.47 10.59
CA GLY A 263 19.71 1.25 10.82
C GLY A 263 19.26 2.01 9.58
N ARG A 264 19.30 1.38 8.40
CA ARG A 264 18.80 1.98 7.15
C ARG A 264 17.30 1.81 6.98
N LEU A 265 16.77 0.67 7.41
CA LEU A 265 15.36 0.33 7.27
C LEU A 265 14.58 0.85 8.47
N GLN A 266 13.36 1.32 8.22
CA GLN A 266 12.41 1.74 9.25
C GLN A 266 11.01 1.24 8.88
N TYR A 267 10.14 1.06 9.87
CA TYR A 267 8.74 0.81 9.57
C TYR A 267 8.06 2.09 9.08
N ILE A 268 7.15 2.00 8.10
CA ILE A 268 6.37 3.18 7.68
C ILE A 268 5.29 3.45 8.73
N PRO A 269 5.28 4.66 9.32
CA PRO A 269 4.18 5.10 10.17
C PRO A 269 2.85 5.07 9.42
N SER A 270 1.80 4.53 10.03
CA SER A 270 0.45 4.50 9.46
C SER A 270 0.36 3.81 8.09
N SER A 271 1.28 2.89 7.75
CA SER A 271 1.26 2.16 6.48
C SER A 271 0.14 1.14 6.36
N GLY A 272 -0.30 0.58 7.49
CA GLY A 272 -1.24 -0.53 7.50
C GLY A 272 -2.12 -0.53 8.74
N PRO A 273 -3.08 -1.46 8.79
CA PRO A 273 -4.08 -1.55 9.87
C PRO A 273 -3.45 -1.94 11.22
N TYR A 274 -2.23 -2.46 11.22
CA TYR A 274 -1.48 -2.82 12.43
C TYR A 274 -0.70 -1.65 13.04
N CYS A 275 -0.71 -0.48 12.40
CA CYS A 275 -0.18 0.74 12.99
C CYS A 275 -1.27 1.36 13.87
N THR A 276 -1.18 1.15 15.18
CA THR A 276 -2.09 1.67 16.21
C THR A 276 -1.89 3.16 16.52
N GLY A 277 -0.87 3.80 15.92
CA GLY A 277 -0.63 5.23 16.03
C GLY A 277 0.02 5.65 17.34
N LYS A 278 0.64 4.70 18.05
CA LYS A 278 1.46 4.95 19.24
C LYS A 278 2.70 5.80 18.89
N ALA A 279 3.29 6.44 19.90
CA ALA A 279 4.37 7.40 19.71
C ALA A 279 5.63 6.78 19.07
N ASP A 280 5.92 5.52 19.38
CA ASP A 280 7.01 4.72 18.82
C ASP A 280 6.76 4.34 17.34
N GLU A 281 5.54 3.91 17.00
CA GLU A 281 5.16 3.60 15.63
C GLU A 281 5.20 4.86 14.72
N ARG A 282 4.89 6.04 15.28
CA ARG A 282 4.98 7.33 14.57
C ARG A 282 6.41 7.72 14.19
N ILE A 283 7.40 7.18 14.87
CA ILE A 283 8.83 7.40 14.58
C ILE A 283 9.46 6.19 13.86
N GLY A 284 8.64 5.28 13.33
CA GLY A 284 9.09 4.12 12.54
C GLY A 284 9.46 2.88 13.37
N GLY A 285 8.94 2.78 14.60
CA GLY A 285 9.04 1.59 15.44
C GLY A 285 8.20 0.41 14.92
N GLU A 286 8.50 -0.79 15.44
CA GLU A 286 7.80 -2.02 15.07
C GLU A 286 6.33 -1.97 15.47
N PRO A 287 5.39 -2.30 14.56
CA PRO A 287 3.98 -2.33 14.89
C PRO A 287 3.69 -3.46 15.89
N HIS A 288 2.89 -3.15 16.91
CA HIS A 288 2.47 -4.15 17.88
C HIS A 288 1.16 -4.79 17.41
N PHE A 289 1.21 -6.05 17.02
CA PHE A 289 0.04 -6.82 16.61
C PHE A 289 -0.07 -8.12 17.42
N ASN A 290 -1.30 -8.55 17.67
CA ASN A 290 -1.59 -9.84 18.25
C ASN A 290 -2.00 -10.81 17.14
N VAL A 291 -1.28 -11.93 17.03
CA VAL A 291 -1.56 -12.97 16.01
C VAL A 291 -2.96 -13.55 16.19
N ALA A 292 -3.53 -13.53 17.40
CA ALA A 292 -4.89 -13.98 17.65
C ALA A 292 -5.98 -13.10 17.00
N ASP A 293 -5.66 -11.85 16.68
CA ASP A 293 -6.61 -10.88 16.11
C ASP A 293 -6.64 -10.93 14.57
N LEU A 294 -5.91 -11.87 13.96
CA LEU A 294 -5.91 -12.05 12.52
C LEU A 294 -7.27 -12.58 12.03
N PRO A 295 -7.77 -12.09 10.88
CA PRO A 295 -8.96 -12.66 10.26
C PRO A 295 -8.78 -14.14 9.94
N HIS A 296 -9.90 -14.86 9.92
CA HIS A 296 -9.88 -16.28 9.62
C HIS A 296 -9.24 -16.55 8.24
N GLY A 297 -8.20 -17.39 8.21
CA GLY A 297 -7.47 -17.74 6.99
C GLY A 297 -6.38 -16.75 6.57
N HIS A 298 -6.23 -15.62 7.26
CA HIS A 298 -5.17 -14.67 7.00
C HIS A 298 -3.85 -15.10 7.65
N ARG A 299 -2.76 -14.71 6.99
CA ARG A 299 -1.39 -14.89 7.46
C ARG A 299 -0.69 -13.54 7.45
N LEU A 300 0.32 -13.41 8.30
CA LEU A 300 1.14 -12.20 8.35
C LEU A 300 2.22 -12.25 7.28
N PHE A 301 2.46 -11.10 6.69
CA PHE A 301 3.48 -10.89 5.70
C PHE A 301 4.21 -9.58 5.98
N THR A 302 5.48 -9.55 5.58
CA THR A 302 6.31 -8.36 5.65
C THR A 302 6.69 -7.95 4.24
N LEU A 303 6.44 -6.69 3.91
CA LEU A 303 6.83 -6.06 2.65
C LEU A 303 8.01 -5.13 2.90
N ILE A 304 9.09 -5.33 2.14
CA ILE A 304 10.27 -4.48 2.12
C ILE A 304 10.23 -3.65 0.85
N ASP A 305 10.23 -2.34 0.98
CA ASP A 305 10.47 -1.39 -0.10
C ASP A 305 11.92 -0.88 0.00
N THR A 306 12.75 -1.33 -0.94
CA THR A 306 14.16 -0.94 -0.98
C THR A 306 14.38 0.44 -1.58
N GLY A 307 13.40 0.99 -2.30
CA GLY A 307 13.49 2.33 -2.90
C GLY A 307 13.44 3.43 -1.84
N THR A 308 12.49 3.31 -0.92
CA THR A 308 12.25 4.24 0.19
C THR A 308 12.90 3.80 1.50
N MET A 309 13.46 2.59 1.54
CA MET A 309 14.09 1.96 2.72
C MET A 309 13.10 1.71 3.86
N THR A 310 11.93 1.21 3.49
CA THR A 310 10.85 1.02 4.44
C THR A 310 10.36 -0.41 4.52
N VAL A 311 9.78 -0.74 5.67
CA VAL A 311 9.16 -2.05 5.94
C VAL A 311 7.72 -1.85 6.38
N THR A 312 6.82 -2.70 5.88
CA THR A 312 5.41 -2.71 6.27
C THR A 312 4.97 -4.13 6.60
N VAL A 313 4.26 -4.28 7.73
CA VAL A 313 3.64 -5.54 8.12
C VAL A 313 2.17 -5.49 7.76
N PHE A 314 1.67 -6.55 7.13
CA PHE A 314 0.28 -6.65 6.71
C PHE A 314 -0.23 -8.09 6.82
N SER A 315 -1.54 -8.26 6.67
CA SER A 315 -2.18 -9.56 6.67
C SER A 315 -2.96 -9.77 5.38
N ALA A 316 -2.88 -10.97 4.82
CA ALA A 316 -3.61 -11.37 3.62
C ALA A 316 -3.93 -12.87 3.67
N GLU A 317 -4.87 -13.34 2.85
CA GLU A 317 -5.15 -14.78 2.70
C GLU A 317 -4.04 -15.44 1.86
N ARG A 318 -3.66 -14.77 0.76
CA ARG A 318 -2.63 -15.20 -0.18
C ARG A 318 -1.50 -14.17 -0.28
N PRO A 319 -0.26 -14.60 -0.54
CA PRO A 319 0.83 -13.67 -0.78
C PRO A 319 0.54 -12.83 -2.05
N PRO A 320 0.45 -11.49 -1.95
CA PRO A 320 0.14 -10.64 -3.09
C PRO A 320 1.32 -10.59 -4.07
N SER A 321 1.07 -10.80 -5.35
CA SER A 321 2.08 -10.79 -6.41
C SER A 321 2.33 -9.41 -7.03
N VAL A 322 1.36 -8.50 -6.92
CA VAL A 322 1.39 -7.18 -7.56
C VAL A 322 0.88 -6.13 -6.57
N ALA A 323 1.53 -4.97 -6.55
CA ALA A 323 1.09 -3.76 -5.88
C ALA A 323 0.54 -2.79 -6.94
N LEU A 324 -0.76 -2.49 -6.90
CA LEU A 324 -1.41 -1.51 -7.77
C LEU A 324 -1.51 -0.17 -7.04
N LEU A 325 -0.85 0.86 -7.55
CA LEU A 325 -0.95 2.23 -7.06
C LEU A 325 -2.21 2.87 -7.70
N ALA A 326 -3.29 2.91 -6.94
CA ALA A 326 -4.61 3.24 -7.46
C ALA A 326 -5.20 4.53 -6.87
N GLY A 327 -4.64 5.05 -5.77
CA GLY A 327 -5.14 6.26 -5.13
C GLY A 327 -4.10 6.98 -4.28
N LYS A 328 -4.52 8.08 -3.66
CA LYS A 328 -3.76 8.89 -2.70
C LYS A 328 -4.63 9.26 -1.52
N GLU A 329 -4.00 9.41 -0.37
CA GLU A 329 -4.64 9.91 0.85
C GLU A 329 -3.55 10.55 1.72
N GLY A 330 -3.78 11.78 2.20
CA GLY A 330 -2.87 12.42 3.16
C GLY A 330 -1.41 12.56 2.68
N GLY A 331 -1.15 12.57 1.38
CA GLY A 331 0.20 12.61 0.79
C GLY A 331 0.89 11.25 0.66
N MET A 332 0.21 10.15 0.97
CA MET A 332 0.65 8.77 0.72
C MET A 332 -0.16 8.13 -0.40
N LEU A 333 0.39 7.10 -1.02
CA LEU A 333 -0.26 6.29 -2.05
C LEU A 333 -1.12 5.20 -1.42
N ARG A 334 -2.35 5.06 -1.91
CA ARG A 334 -3.18 3.87 -1.66
C ARG A 334 -2.79 2.79 -2.63
N THR A 335 -2.13 1.78 -2.09
CA THR A 335 -1.55 0.66 -2.83
C THR A 335 -2.37 -0.58 -2.58
N ILE A 336 -3.07 -1.05 -3.60
CA ILE A 336 -3.87 -2.27 -3.54
C ILE A 336 -2.92 -3.45 -3.77
N LEU A 337 -2.73 -4.27 -2.74
CA LEU A 337 -1.98 -5.50 -2.85
C LEU A 337 -2.87 -6.59 -3.42
N CYS A 338 -2.44 -7.18 -4.52
CA CYS A 338 -3.22 -8.14 -5.27
C CYS A 338 -2.49 -9.47 -5.48
N SER A 339 -3.21 -10.58 -5.32
CA SER A 339 -2.76 -11.90 -5.77
C SER A 339 -3.26 -12.18 -7.19
N TYR A 340 -2.37 -12.62 -8.07
CA TYR A 340 -2.76 -12.96 -9.44
C TYR A 340 -3.48 -14.31 -9.49
N GLU A 341 -4.70 -14.30 -10.02
CA GLU A 341 -5.51 -15.48 -10.21
C GLU A 341 -5.57 -15.85 -11.69
N ARG A 342 -4.97 -17.00 -12.02
CA ARG A 342 -4.83 -17.44 -13.42
C ARG A 342 -6.16 -17.85 -14.06
N SER A 343 -7.12 -18.35 -13.28
CA SER A 343 -8.38 -18.89 -13.81
C SER A 343 -9.28 -17.82 -14.44
N ASN A 344 -9.33 -16.63 -13.84
CA ASN A 344 -10.12 -15.50 -14.30
C ASN A 344 -9.29 -14.40 -14.97
N ASN A 345 -7.97 -14.61 -15.08
CA ASN A 345 -6.98 -13.61 -15.49
C ASN A 345 -7.17 -12.27 -14.76
N GLY A 346 -7.39 -12.36 -13.45
CA GLY A 346 -7.71 -11.25 -12.58
C GLY A 346 -6.71 -11.08 -11.45
N LEU A 347 -6.72 -9.89 -10.88
CA LEU A 347 -5.98 -9.52 -9.69
C LEU A 347 -6.97 -9.52 -8.53
N ARG A 348 -6.85 -10.51 -7.63
CA ARG A 348 -7.64 -10.57 -6.42
C ARG A 348 -7.10 -9.58 -5.41
N LYS A 349 -7.95 -8.69 -4.92
CA LYS A 349 -7.58 -7.75 -3.86
C LYS A 349 -7.39 -8.49 -2.54
N GLU A 350 -6.19 -8.38 -1.97
CA GLU A 350 -5.85 -9.01 -0.69
C GLU A 350 -5.93 -8.01 0.48
N CYS A 351 -5.35 -6.82 0.30
CA CYS A 351 -5.45 -5.69 1.25
C CYS A 351 -5.01 -4.38 0.57
N VAL A 352 -5.16 -3.26 1.28
CA VAL A 352 -4.63 -1.96 0.87
C VAL A 352 -3.64 -1.43 1.89
N LEU A 353 -2.51 -0.90 1.41
CA LEU A 353 -1.50 -0.23 2.22
C LEU A 353 -1.35 1.24 1.83
N ARG A 354 -0.91 2.05 2.78
CA ARG A 354 -0.37 3.39 2.55
C ARG A 354 1.14 3.27 2.33
N MET A 355 1.60 3.71 1.17
CA MET A 355 3.02 3.70 0.81
C MET A 355 3.50 5.10 0.41
N GLU A 356 4.81 5.34 0.45
CA GLU A 356 5.34 6.68 0.18
C GLU A 356 5.21 7.05 -1.31
N THR A 357 4.93 8.34 -1.57
CA THR A 357 4.72 8.88 -2.93
C THR A 357 5.85 8.62 -3.94
N PRO A 358 7.16 8.60 -3.58
CA PRO A 358 8.23 8.31 -4.54
C PRO A 358 8.11 6.96 -5.26
N MET A 359 7.35 6.01 -4.70
CA MET A 359 7.09 4.74 -5.38
C MET A 359 6.32 4.90 -6.69
N TRP A 360 5.57 5.98 -6.85
CA TRP A 360 4.87 6.29 -8.10
C TRP A 360 5.85 6.40 -9.27
N ASP A 361 6.98 7.08 -9.06
CA ASP A 361 8.00 7.27 -10.11
C ASP A 361 8.77 5.97 -10.42
N ALA A 362 8.76 5.01 -9.49
CA ALA A 362 9.39 3.70 -9.62
C ALA A 362 8.49 2.63 -10.25
N SER A 363 7.24 2.97 -10.55
CA SER A 363 6.21 2.05 -11.01
C SER A 363 5.91 2.22 -12.50
N ASP A 364 5.39 1.15 -13.12
CA ASP A 364 5.01 1.17 -14.52
C ASP A 364 3.51 1.45 -14.68
N ALA A 365 3.16 2.31 -15.62
CA ALA A 365 1.77 2.54 -15.99
C ALA A 365 1.20 1.30 -16.69
N MET A 366 0.08 0.80 -16.17
CA MET A 366 -0.64 -0.32 -16.76
C MET A 366 -1.86 0.17 -17.54
N GLY A 367 -2.22 -0.56 -18.60
CA GLY A 367 -3.52 -0.43 -19.23
C GLY A 367 -4.61 -1.11 -18.39
N TRP A 368 -5.52 -1.82 -19.04
CA TRP A 368 -6.63 -2.47 -18.36
C TRP A 368 -6.20 -3.65 -17.50
N VAL A 369 -6.51 -3.58 -16.21
CA VAL A 369 -6.37 -4.67 -15.25
C VAL A 369 -7.73 -5.03 -14.67
N LYS A 370 -8.00 -6.33 -14.55
CA LYS A 370 -9.22 -6.83 -13.91
C LYS A 370 -8.98 -7.00 -12.42
N LEU A 371 -9.64 -6.21 -11.59
CA LEU A 371 -9.62 -6.30 -10.12
C LEU A 371 -10.84 -7.09 -9.64
N THR A 372 -10.62 -8.13 -8.84
CA THR A 372 -11.67 -9.00 -8.28
C THR A 372 -11.75 -8.88 -6.77
#